data_AF-A0A814P224-F1
#
_entry.id   AF-A0A814P224-F1
#
_cell.length_a   1.000
_cell.length_b   1.000
_cell.length_c   1.000
_cell.angle_alpha   90.00
_cell.angle_beta   90.00
_cell.angle_gamma   90.00
#
_symmetry.space_group_name_H-M   'P 1'
#
loop_
_entity.id
_entity.type
_entity.pdbx_description
1 polymer ?
#
loop_
_entity_poly.entity_id
_entity_poly.type
_entity_poly.pdbx_seq_one_letter_code
_entity_poly.pdbx_strand_id
1 'polypeptide(L)'
;MENFSCIMYIESRLLYNNITSTMLNKQDLALFIAHENFITKDTFNQGISKYLKNHLYSIVEKTDRWQNLNEQMITDNILLPRNTSLSGIMNAWIDQISYPYVEVIRAYSINMILISQHQFLFDVKAQPPNSPDNYQWYIPFQFKSL
;
A
#
# COMPACT_ATOMS: atom_id res chain seq x y z
N MET A 1 -9.97 0.63 -30.66
CA MET A 1 -10.23 0.25 -29.26
C MET A 1 -8.94 0.47 -28.50
N GLU A 2 -8.79 1.68 -27.97
CA GLU A 2 -7.59 2.06 -27.24
C GLU A 2 -7.74 1.53 -25.81
N ASN A 3 -6.93 0.52 -25.48
CA ASN A 3 -6.70 0.12 -24.11
C ASN A 3 -5.98 1.27 -23.44
N PHE A 4 -6.70 2.10 -22.69
CA PHE A 4 -6.09 3.00 -21.74
C PHE A 4 -5.52 2.16 -20.61
N SER A 5 -4.31 1.64 -20.84
CA SER A 5 -3.42 1.20 -19.78
C SER A 5 -3.18 2.42 -18.90
N CYS A 6 -4.00 2.61 -17.87
CA CYS A 6 -3.73 3.57 -16.81
C CYS A 6 -2.34 3.27 -16.28
N ILE A 7 -1.39 4.13 -16.64
CA ILE A 7 -0.08 4.37 -16.05
C ILE A 7 0.32 3.26 -15.06
N MET A 8 0.78 2.12 -15.59
CA MET A 8 1.61 1.19 -14.83
C MET A 8 3.02 1.28 -15.40
N TYR A 9 3.64 2.43 -15.18
CA TYR A 9 5.09 2.51 -15.15
C TYR A 9 5.51 2.64 -13.69
N ILE A 10 5.33 1.56 -12.94
CA ILE A 10 6.03 1.39 -11.67
C ILE A 10 6.67 0.01 -11.76
N GLU A 11 7.98 0.03 -11.59
CA GLU A 11 8.98 -1.00 -11.84
C GLU A 11 8.51 -2.46 -11.62
N SER A 12 9.18 -3.39 -12.31
CA SER A 12 9.09 -4.86 -12.14
C SER A 12 9.14 -5.36 -10.69
N ARG A 13 9.48 -4.50 -9.72
CA ARG A 13 9.42 -4.71 -8.26
C ARG A 13 8.00 -4.93 -7.72
N LEU A 14 6.96 -4.51 -8.46
CA LEU A 14 5.55 -4.74 -8.10
C LEU A 14 5.07 -6.18 -8.31
N LEU A 15 5.80 -7.00 -9.05
CA LEU A 15 5.44 -8.41 -9.21
C LEU A 15 6.05 -9.20 -8.06
N TYR A 16 5.32 -9.33 -6.95
CA TYR A 16 5.76 -10.19 -5.84
C TYR A 16 5.79 -11.65 -6.29
N ASN A 17 6.96 -12.25 -6.21
CA ASN A 17 7.16 -13.67 -6.31
C ASN A 17 7.88 -14.11 -5.02
N ASN A 18 7.35 -15.11 -4.33
CA ASN A 18 7.94 -15.60 -3.07
C ASN A 18 9.36 -16.17 -3.25
N ILE A 19 9.77 -16.49 -4.48
CA ILE A 19 11.11 -16.96 -4.83
C ILE A 19 12.08 -15.77 -5.01
N THR A 20 11.63 -14.66 -5.61
CA THR A 20 12.52 -13.58 -6.07
C THR A 20 12.34 -12.26 -5.35
N SER A 21 11.19 -12.02 -4.73
CA SER A 21 10.85 -10.77 -4.05
C SER A 21 11.14 -10.88 -2.56
N THR A 22 11.95 -9.95 -2.07
CA THR A 22 12.36 -9.92 -0.67
C THR A 22 11.37 -9.13 0.19
N MET A 23 11.44 -9.36 1.50
CA MET A 23 10.74 -8.55 2.50
C MET A 23 11.12 -7.06 2.45
N LEU A 24 12.32 -6.72 1.95
CA LEU A 24 12.74 -5.34 1.72
C LEU A 24 11.96 -4.72 0.56
N ASN A 25 11.74 -5.45 -0.53
CA ASN A 25 10.95 -4.93 -1.67
C ASN A 25 9.52 -4.56 -1.25
N LYS A 26 8.90 -5.33 -0.36
CA LYS A 26 7.58 -4.98 0.21
C LYS A 26 7.61 -3.72 1.06
N GLN A 27 8.66 -3.55 1.86
CA GLN A 27 8.81 -2.37 2.71
C GLN A 27 9.02 -1.10 1.87
N ASP A 28 9.87 -1.17 0.85
CA ASP A 28 10.10 -0.06 -0.08
C ASP A 28 8.80 0.33 -0.79
N LEU A 29 8.03 -0.66 -1.25
CA LEU A 29 6.73 -0.43 -1.88
C LEU A 29 5.74 0.24 -0.92
N ALA A 30 5.59 -0.28 0.30
CA ALA A 30 4.69 0.29 1.28
C ALA A 30 5.08 1.74 1.61
N LEU A 31 6.38 2.02 1.76
CA LEU A 31 6.89 3.37 1.98
C LEU A 31 6.52 4.32 0.83
N PHE A 32 6.69 3.84 -0.40
CA PHE A 32 6.29 4.59 -1.60
C PHE A 32 4.78 4.85 -1.64
N ILE A 33 3.96 3.83 -1.38
CA ILE A 33 2.50 3.95 -1.34
C ILE A 33 2.08 4.98 -0.29
N ALA A 34 2.65 4.91 0.92
CA ALA A 34 2.40 5.89 1.98
C ALA A 34 2.72 7.30 1.50
N HIS A 35 3.96 7.53 1.05
CA HIS A 35 4.46 8.84 0.62
C HIS A 35 3.64 9.47 -0.51
N GLU A 36 3.29 8.69 -1.54
CA GLU A 36 2.63 9.24 -2.73
C GLU A 36 1.12 9.43 -2.54
N ASN A 37 0.48 8.69 -1.62
CA ASN A 37 -0.99 8.62 -1.60
C ASN A 37 -1.65 8.99 -0.28
N PHE A 38 -0.96 8.85 0.85
CA PHE A 38 -1.60 8.98 2.17
C PHE A 38 -1.05 10.13 3.01
N ILE A 39 0.18 10.55 2.76
CA ILE A 39 0.84 11.63 3.50
C ILE A 39 1.45 12.64 2.54
N THR A 40 1.61 13.87 3.01
CA THR A 40 2.34 14.87 2.22
C THR A 40 3.84 14.63 2.32
N LYS A 41 4.59 15.13 1.32
CA LYS A 41 6.06 15.11 1.34
C LYS A 41 6.63 15.74 2.62
N ASP A 42 6.04 16.83 3.10
CA ASP A 42 6.52 17.53 4.29
C ASP A 42 6.26 16.72 5.56
N THR A 43 5.07 16.14 5.71
CA THR A 43 4.73 15.21 6.80
C THR A 43 5.67 14.01 6.80
N PHE A 44 5.94 13.43 5.63
CA PHE A 44 6.85 12.30 5.51
C PHE A 44 8.26 12.66 5.97
N ASN A 45 8.83 13.75 5.45
CA ASN A 45 10.18 14.19 5.79
C ASN A 45 10.30 14.49 7.29
N GLN A 46 9.31 15.14 7.88
CA GLN A 46 9.29 15.44 9.31
C GLN A 46 9.18 14.17 10.16
N GLY A 47 8.29 13.23 9.78
CA GLY A 47 8.12 11.96 10.49
C GLY A 47 9.37 11.08 10.41
N ILE A 48 10.03 10.99 9.25
CA ILE A 48 11.30 10.27 9.10
C ILE A 48 12.42 10.98 9.88
N SER A 49 12.49 12.30 9.85
CA SER A 49 13.48 13.05 10.66
C SER A 49 13.32 12.75 12.15
N LYS A 50 12.07 12.73 12.63
CA LYS A 50 11.74 12.39 14.02
C LYS A 50 12.12 10.94 14.35
N TYR A 51 11.79 9.99 13.47
CA TYR A 51 12.20 8.59 13.60
C TYR A 51 13.72 8.46 13.76
N LEU A 52 14.49 9.06 12.83
CA LEU A 52 15.95 8.98 12.87
C LEU A 52 16.51 9.57 14.17
N LYS A 53 16.00 10.72 14.62
CA LYS A 53 16.41 11.37 15.87
C LYS A 53 16.11 10.52 17.10
N ASN A 54 14.91 9.95 17.17
CA ASN A 54 14.46 9.12 18.30
C ASN A 54 15.25 7.82 18.43
N HIS A 55 15.85 7.37 17.33
CA HIS A 55 16.58 6.11 17.27
C HIS A 55 18.09 6.26 17.06
N LEU A 56 18.62 7.48 17.19
CA LEU A 56 20.06 7.72 17.12
C LEU A 56 20.80 6.81 18.12
N TYR A 57 21.81 6.10 17.60
CA TYR A 57 22.69 5.21 18.38
C TYR A 57 21.98 4.03 19.08
N SER A 58 20.76 3.68 18.66
CA SER A 58 19.98 2.57 19.21
C SER A 58 19.78 1.45 18.18
N ILE A 59 19.64 0.21 18.68
CA ILE A 59 19.14 -0.91 17.88
C ILE A 59 17.62 -0.86 17.95
N VAL A 60 16.99 -0.60 16.81
CA VAL A 60 15.52 -0.47 16.73
C VAL A 60 14.94 -1.85 16.46
N GLU A 61 14.12 -2.35 17.39
CA GLU A 61 13.25 -3.49 17.10
C GLU A 61 12.18 -3.10 16.09
N LYS A 62 11.64 -4.09 15.38
CA LYS A 62 10.64 -3.92 14.31
C LYS A 62 9.32 -3.25 14.76
N THR A 63 9.17 -2.89 16.02
CA THR A 63 7.92 -2.44 16.63
C THR A 63 7.53 -1.04 16.15
N ASP A 64 6.37 -1.01 15.48
CA ASP A 64 5.67 0.12 14.87
C ASP A 64 6.53 1.12 14.08
N ARG A 65 7.08 0.64 12.95
CA ARG A 65 7.80 1.42 11.92
C ARG A 65 7.12 2.72 11.49
N TRP A 66 5.81 2.81 11.69
CA TRP A 66 4.96 3.91 11.25
C TRP A 66 4.62 4.88 12.38
N GLN A 67 5.02 4.61 13.63
CA GLN A 67 4.62 5.40 14.79
C GLN A 67 4.96 6.89 14.61
N ASN A 68 6.23 7.20 14.28
CA ASN A 68 6.65 8.59 14.10
C ASN A 68 5.92 9.28 12.93
N LEU A 69 5.55 8.52 11.89
CA LEU A 69 4.75 9.01 10.78
C LEU A 69 3.29 9.27 11.20
N ASN A 70 2.67 8.34 11.93
CA ASN A 70 1.33 8.53 12.51
C ASN A 70 1.27 9.78 13.41
N GLU A 71 2.26 9.96 14.28
CA GLU A 71 2.34 11.13 15.17
C GLU A 71 2.47 12.44 14.38
N GLN A 72 3.27 12.44 13.31
CA GLN A 72 3.41 13.60 12.44
C GLN A 72 2.11 13.87 11.66
N MET A 73 1.43 12.84 11.17
CA MET A 73 0.12 12.98 10.50
C MET A 73 -0.94 13.60 11.42
N ILE A 74 -0.97 13.19 12.70
CA ILE A 74 -1.86 13.78 13.70
C ILE A 74 -1.54 15.26 13.89
N THR A 75 -0.25 15.61 13.96
CA THR A 75 0.21 17.00 14.10
C THR A 75 -0.20 17.86 12.89
N ASP A 76 -0.09 17.30 11.69
CA ASP A 76 -0.39 17.98 10.42
C ASP A 76 -1.89 17.91 10.05
N ASN A 77 -2.74 17.33 10.91
CA ASN A 77 -4.17 17.11 10.68
C ASN A 77 -4.49 16.31 9.39
N ILE A 78 -3.63 15.36 9.03
CA ILE A 78 -3.90 14.44 7.92
C ILE A 78 -4.87 13.35 8.38
N LEU A 79 -6.03 13.29 7.73
CA LEU A 79 -7.06 12.31 8.02
C LEU A 79 -6.96 11.10 7.09
N LEU A 80 -6.99 9.92 7.69
CA LEU A 80 -7.15 8.64 7.00
C LEU A 80 -8.63 8.22 6.97
N PRO A 81 -9.00 7.23 6.14
CA PRO A 81 -10.33 6.63 6.19
C PRO A 81 -10.74 6.24 7.62
N ARG A 82 -12.03 6.33 7.93
CA ARG A 82 -12.54 6.05 9.29
C ARG A 82 -12.06 4.68 9.78
N ASN A 83 -11.65 4.63 11.04
CA ASN A 83 -11.17 3.43 11.73
C ASN A 83 -9.90 2.81 11.11
N THR A 84 -9.05 3.61 10.47
CA THR A 84 -7.75 3.16 9.95
C THR A 84 -6.59 3.98 10.51
N SER A 85 -5.40 3.38 10.57
CA SER A 85 -4.13 4.02 10.90
C SER A 85 -3.13 3.76 9.77
N LEU A 86 -2.07 4.56 9.65
CA LEU A 86 -1.06 4.32 8.61
C LEU A 86 -0.43 2.93 8.80
N SER A 87 -0.21 2.52 10.05
CA SER A 87 0.28 1.19 10.38
C SER A 87 -0.66 0.10 9.86
N GLY A 88 -1.96 0.21 10.11
CA GLY A 88 -2.94 -0.77 9.63
C GLY A 88 -3.00 -0.86 8.11
N ILE A 89 -2.96 0.29 7.43
CA ILE A 89 -2.95 0.36 5.97
C ILE A 89 -1.67 -0.31 5.43
N MET A 90 -0.50 0.04 5.97
CA MET A 90 0.80 -0.42 5.48
C MET A 90 1.11 -1.87 5.84
N ASN A 91 0.61 -2.37 6.98
CA ASN A 91 0.79 -3.76 7.38
C ASN A 91 0.10 -4.71 6.39
N ALA A 92 -1.09 -4.34 5.87
CA ALA A 92 -1.75 -5.09 4.80
C ALA A 92 -0.89 -5.21 3.53
N TRP A 93 0.03 -4.28 3.27
CA TRP A 93 0.96 -4.36 2.13
C TRP A 93 2.20 -5.23 2.40
N ILE A 94 2.57 -5.43 3.67
CA ILE A 94 3.86 -6.03 4.06
C ILE A 94 3.70 -7.44 4.63
N ASP A 95 2.67 -7.66 5.45
CA ASP A 95 2.56 -8.84 6.33
C ASP A 95 1.84 -10.02 5.67
N GLN A 96 1.24 -9.83 4.51
CA GLN A 96 0.63 -10.90 3.71
C GLN A 96 1.38 -11.14 2.41
N ILE A 97 1.27 -12.37 1.88
CA ILE A 97 1.92 -12.71 0.61
C ILE A 97 1.16 -12.13 -0.58
N SER A 98 1.90 -11.89 -1.67
CA SER A 98 1.37 -11.33 -2.91
C SER A 98 0.89 -9.88 -2.81
N TYR A 99 0.22 -9.42 -3.87
CA TYR A 99 -0.35 -8.09 -4.05
C TYR A 99 -1.73 -8.19 -4.68
N PRO A 100 -2.56 -7.13 -4.58
CA PRO A 100 -3.86 -7.13 -5.22
C PRO A 100 -3.72 -6.89 -6.72
N TYR A 101 -4.63 -7.48 -7.50
CA TYR A 101 -5.06 -6.87 -8.74
C TYR A 101 -6.45 -6.27 -8.55
N VAL A 102 -6.70 -5.15 -9.23
CA VAL A 102 -7.99 -4.47 -9.18
C VAL A 102 -8.70 -4.69 -10.51
N GLU A 103 -9.91 -5.23 -10.43
CA GLU A 103 -10.81 -5.37 -11.55
C GLU A 103 -11.80 -4.20 -11.54
N VAL A 104 -11.95 -3.57 -12.71
CA VAL A 104 -12.84 -2.41 -12.90
C VAL A 104 -13.79 -2.71 -14.05
N ILE A 105 -15.07 -2.88 -13.74
CA ILE A 105 -16.13 -3.16 -14.71
C ILE A 105 -16.99 -1.92 -14.86
N ARG A 106 -17.03 -1.36 -16.08
CA ARG A 106 -17.90 -0.22 -16.41
C ARG A 106 -19.19 -0.74 -17.06
N ALA A 107 -20.29 -0.66 -16.33
CA ALA A 107 -21.62 -1.02 -16.81
C ALA A 107 -22.33 0.21 -17.37
N TYR A 108 -22.02 0.56 -18.64
CA TYR A 108 -22.54 1.76 -19.31
C TYR A 108 -24.07 1.80 -19.41
N SER A 109 -24.72 0.64 -19.56
CA SER A 109 -26.19 0.54 -19.66
C SER A 109 -26.93 1.04 -18.42
N ILE A 110 -26.30 0.92 -17.25
CA ILE A 110 -26.87 1.35 -15.95
C ILE A 110 -26.06 2.48 -15.31
N ASN A 111 -25.10 3.06 -16.04
CA ASN A 111 -24.20 4.10 -15.58
C ASN A 111 -23.51 3.80 -14.22
N MET A 112 -23.03 2.56 -14.06
CA MET A 112 -22.33 2.12 -12.85
C MET A 112 -20.90 1.67 -13.15
N ILE A 113 -20.03 1.83 -12.16
CA ILE A 113 -18.68 1.25 -12.16
C ILE A 113 -18.58 0.33 -10.97
N LEU A 114 -18.30 -0.94 -11.21
CA LEU A 114 -18.00 -1.93 -10.18
C LEU A 114 -16.48 -2.06 -10.08
N ILE A 115 -15.97 -1.97 -8.84
CA ILE A 115 -14.55 -2.12 -8.54
C ILE A 115 -14.42 -3.25 -7.52
N SER A 116 -13.58 -4.23 -7.83
CA SER A 116 -13.28 -5.37 -6.97
C SER A 116 -11.77 -5.55 -6.86
N GLN A 117 -11.29 -6.02 -5.71
CA GLN A 117 -9.89 -6.38 -5.51
C GLN A 117 -9.79 -7.88 -5.27
N HIS A 118 -8.71 -8.46 -5.76
CA HIS A 118 -8.45 -9.89 -5.65
C HIS A 118 -6.96 -10.12 -5.43
N GLN A 119 -6.61 -11.18 -4.70
CA GLN A 119 -5.22 -11.62 -4.61
C GLN A 119 -4.72 -12.04 -6.00
N PHE A 120 -3.59 -11.49 -6.42
CA PHE A 120 -2.88 -11.99 -7.59
C PHE A 120 -2.13 -13.28 -7.22
N LEU A 121 -2.25 -14.34 -8.04
CA LEU A 121 -1.47 -15.56 -7.91
C LEU A 121 -0.95 -15.93 -9.29
N PHE A 122 0.36 -16.20 -9.41
CA PHE A 122 0.96 -16.65 -10.67
C PHE A 122 0.46 -18.03 -11.10
N ASP A 123 0.29 -18.94 -10.14
CA ASP A 123 -0.33 -20.24 -10.35
C ASP A 123 -1.73 -20.23 -9.75
N VAL A 124 -2.74 -20.40 -10.60
CA VAL A 124 -4.17 -20.42 -10.22
C VAL A 124 -4.50 -21.61 -9.31
N LYS A 125 -3.67 -22.66 -9.31
CA LYS A 125 -3.82 -23.82 -8.42
C LYS A 125 -3.08 -23.67 -7.09
N ALA A 126 -2.33 -22.58 -6.91
CA ALA A 126 -1.63 -22.34 -5.66
C ALA A 126 -2.62 -22.22 -4.49
N GLN A 127 -2.23 -22.80 -3.36
CA GLN A 127 -2.96 -22.72 -2.09
C GLN A 127 -2.16 -21.79 -1.17
N PRO A 128 -2.45 -20.48 -1.17
CA PRO A 128 -1.74 -19.55 -0.31
C PRO A 128 -2.08 -19.82 1.16
N PRO A 129 -1.15 -19.57 2.11
CA PRO A 129 -1.42 -19.73 3.54
C PRO A 129 -2.50 -18.74 4.01
N ASN A 130 -2.92 -18.85 5.27
CA ASN A 130 -3.84 -17.87 5.85
C ASN A 130 -3.18 -16.48 5.90
N SER A 131 -3.93 -15.45 5.49
CA SER A 131 -3.50 -14.05 5.60
C SER A 131 -4.09 -13.41 6.86
N PRO A 132 -3.32 -12.58 7.60
CA PRO A 132 -3.85 -11.74 8.68
C PRO A 132 -4.99 -10.80 8.23
N ASP A 133 -4.94 -10.34 6.98
CA ASP A 133 -5.88 -9.36 6.41
C ASP A 133 -6.78 -9.97 5.32
N ASN A 134 -6.94 -11.30 5.30
CA ASN A 134 -7.77 -12.03 4.33
C ASN A 134 -7.48 -11.70 2.86
N TYR A 135 -6.23 -11.35 2.54
CA TYR A 135 -5.83 -10.90 1.21
C TYR A 135 -6.63 -9.67 0.74
N GLN A 136 -6.81 -8.71 1.63
CA GLN A 136 -7.35 -7.40 1.33
C GLN A 136 -6.30 -6.33 1.59
N TRP A 137 -6.27 -5.34 0.72
CA TRP A 137 -5.36 -4.21 0.79
C TRP A 137 -6.14 -2.90 0.80
N TYR A 138 -5.56 -1.90 1.46
CA TYR A 138 -6.01 -0.52 1.35
C TYR A 138 -5.35 0.11 0.13
N ILE A 139 -6.07 0.11 -0.99
CA ILE A 139 -5.57 0.57 -2.28
C ILE A 139 -5.97 2.04 -2.48
N PRO A 140 -5.01 2.98 -2.52
CA PRO A 140 -5.32 4.36 -2.85
C PRO A 140 -5.74 4.44 -4.31
N PHE A 141 -7.00 4.77 -4.54
CA PHE A 141 -7.58 4.80 -5.88
C PHE A 141 -7.94 6.24 -6.26
N GLN A 142 -7.45 6.68 -7.41
CA GLN A 142 -7.80 7.97 -8.01
C GLN A 142 -8.47 7.71 -9.35
N PHE A 143 -9.64 8.33 -9.57
CA PHE A 143 -10.33 8.26 -10.85
C PHE A 143 -10.23 9.60 -11.57
N LYS A 144 -10.05 9.54 -12.89
CA LYS A 144 -10.21 10.68 -13.78
C LYS A 144 -11.20 10.28 -14.87
N SER A 145 -12.30 11.02 -14.97
CA SER A 145 -13.15 10.98 -16.15
C SER A 145 -12.69 12.09 -17.10
N LEU A 146 -12.63 11.77 -18.39
CA LEU A 146 -12.54 12.77 -19.46
C LEU A 146 -13.93 13.40 -19.66
#